data_AF-A0A2E8V0V2-F1
#
_entry.id   AF-A0A2E8V0V2-F1
#
_cell.length_a   1.000
_cell.length_b   1.000
_cell.length_c   1.000
_cell.angle_alpha   90.00
_cell.angle_beta   90.00
_cell.angle_gamma   90.00
#
_symmetry.space_group_name_H-M   'P 1'
#
loop_
_entity.id
_entity.type
_entity.pdbx_description
1 polymer ?
#
loop_
_entity_poly.entity_id
_entity_poly.type
_entity_poly.pdbx_seq_one_letter_code
_entity_poly.pdbx_strand_id
1 'polypeptide(L)' 'MTYSDEFLENITIDVCKKTFMLYSDDGQKRKVKCDTTQQFMDVLQLINNSADPRIVEYTDITTTED' A
#
# COMPACT_ATOMS: atom_id res chain seq x y z
N MET A 1 -15.72 -13.02 22.01
CA MET A 1 -15.11 -12.62 20.72
C MET A 1 -13.76 -12.02 21.05
N THR A 2 -12.68 -12.73 20.77
CA THR A 2 -11.32 -12.17 20.83
C THR A 2 -11.14 -11.30 19.60
N TYR A 3 -11.07 -9.98 19.77
CA TYR A 3 -10.58 -9.10 18.72
C TYR A 3 -9.09 -9.38 18.59
N SER A 4 -8.71 -10.19 17.62
CA SER A 4 -7.31 -10.31 17.23
C SER A 4 -6.90 -8.97 16.64
N ASP A 5 -5.82 -8.39 17.15
CA ASP A 5 -5.23 -7.20 16.52
C ASP A 5 -4.69 -7.64 15.14
N GLU A 6 -5.34 -7.19 14.06
CA GLU A 6 -4.89 -7.41 12.67
C GLU A 6 -3.76 -6.42 12.39
N PHE A 7 -2.56 -6.93 12.05
CA PHE A 7 -1.41 -6.09 11.75
C PHE A 7 -1.06 -6.16 10.27
N LEU A 8 -0.56 -5.06 9.72
CA LEU A 8 -0.02 -5.03 8.36
C LEU A 8 1.34 -5.74 8.34
N GLU A 9 1.46 -6.77 7.52
CA GLU A 9 2.70 -7.48 7.26
C GLU A 9 3.48 -6.85 6.09
N ASN A 10 2.77 -6.35 5.08
CA ASN A 10 3.38 -5.73 3.89
C ASN A 10 2.46 -4.69 3.26
N ILE A 11 3.06 -3.67 2.66
CA ILE A 11 2.41 -2.63 1.86
C ILE A 11 3.15 -2.53 0.53
N THR A 12 2.48 -2.85 -0.57
CA THR A 12 3.02 -2.62 -1.92
C THR A 12 2.42 -1.36 -2.54
N ILE A 13 3.28 -0.47 -3.03
CA ILE A 13 2.91 0.81 -3.64
C ILE A 13 3.18 0.77 -5.13
N ASP A 14 2.14 0.92 -5.94
CA ASP A 14 2.23 1.09 -7.39
C ASP A 14 1.98 2.55 -7.74
N VAL A 15 3.07 3.28 -8.01
CA VAL A 15 3.04 4.70 -8.35
C VAL A 15 2.43 4.95 -9.73
N CYS A 16 2.61 4.02 -10.68
CA CYS A 16 2.09 4.13 -12.04
C CYS A 16 0.57 3.99 -12.05
N LYS A 17 0.03 3.08 -11.23
CA LYS A 17 -1.41 2.82 -11.11
C LYS A 17 -2.07 3.55 -9.95
N LYS A 18 -1.33 4.39 -9.21
CA LYS A 18 -1.79 5.11 -8.02
C LYS A 18 -2.57 4.19 -7.06
N THR A 19 -1.96 3.05 -6.75
CA THR A 19 -2.60 1.97 -6.00
C THR A 19 -1.73 1.53 -4.84
N PHE A 20 -2.36 1.23 -3.72
CA PHE A 20 -1.74 0.59 -2.56
C PHE A 20 -2.36 -0.80 -2.36
N MET A 21 -1.52 -1.81 -2.17
CA MET A 21 -1.94 -3.14 -1.76
C MET A 21 -1.46 -3.38 -0.34
N LEU A 22 -2.39 -3.65 0.56
CA LEU A 22 -2.15 -3.92 1.97
C LEU A 22 -2.32 -5.41 2.22
N TYR A 23 -1.35 -6.01 2.91
CA TYR A 23 -1.36 -7.41 3.30
C TYR A 23 -1.31 -7.47 4.82
N SER A 24 -2.25 -8.19 5.41
CA SER A 24 -2.27 -8.45 6.84
C SER A 24 -1.63 -9.80 7.16
N ASP A 25 -1.20 -9.93 8.41
CA ASP A 25 -0.62 -11.14 8.98
C ASP A 25 -1.61 -12.33 9.06
N ASP A 26 -2.91 -12.06 9.02
CA ASP A 26 -3.97 -13.08 8.91
C ASP A 26 -4.28 -13.51 7.47
N GLY A 27 -3.53 -12.97 6.49
CA GLY A 27 -3.62 -13.31 5.08
C GLY A 27 -4.69 -12.55 4.30
N GLN A 28 -5.40 -11.59 4.91
CA GLN A 28 -6.27 -10.69 4.18
C GLN A 28 -5.46 -9.73 3.28
N LYS A 29 -6.11 -9.30 2.20
CA LYS A 29 -5.55 -8.35 1.24
C LYS A 29 -6.54 -7.25 0.96
N ARG A 30 -6.10 -6.00 0.99
CA ARG A 30 -6.93 -4.84 0.63
C ARG A 30 -6.23 -3.99 -0.41
N LYS A 31 -6.98 -3.62 -1.44
CA LYS A 31 -6.53 -2.72 -2.49
C LYS A 31 -7.16 -1.35 -2.32
N VAL A 32 -6.33 -0.33 -2.17
CA VAL A 32 -6.74 1.08 -2.19
C VAL A 32 -6.34 1.65 -3.54
N LYS A 33 -7.32 1.97 -4.38
CA LYS A 33 -7.11 2.66 -5.65
C LYS A 33 -7.41 4.14 -5.47
N CYS A 34 -6.49 5.00 -5.86
CA CYS A 34 -6.69 6.44 -5.86
C CYS A 34 -7.05 6.91 -7.26
N ASP A 35 -8.11 7.71 -7.37
CA ASP A 35 -8.56 8.24 -8.67
C ASP A 35 -7.84 9.55 -9.03
N THR A 36 -7.39 10.30 -8.02
CA THR A 36 -6.64 11.55 -8.20
C THR A 36 -5.23 11.46 -7.64
N THR A 37 -4.34 12.29 -8.18
CA THR A 37 -2.97 12.41 -7.65
C THR A 37 -2.98 12.90 -6.20
N GLN A 38 -3.89 13.82 -5.83
CA GLN A 38 -3.97 14.31 -4.46
C GLN A 38 -4.30 13.18 -3.47
N GLN A 39 -5.31 12.36 -3.77
CA GLN A 39 -5.65 11.20 -2.94
C GLN A 39 -4.45 10.25 -2.77
N PHE A 40 -3.70 10.03 -3.85
CA PHE A 40 -2.51 9.19 -3.79
C PHE A 40 -1.45 9.78 -2.86
N MET A 41 -1.17 11.09 -2.97
CA MET A 41 -0.18 11.76 -2.12
C MET A 41 -0.60 11.79 -0.65
N ASP A 42 -1.89 11.99 -0.37
CA ASP A 42 -2.43 12.01 0.99
C ASP A 42 -2.26 10.64 1.67
N VAL A 43 -2.56 9.54 0.96
CA VAL A 43 -2.39 8.17 1.46
C VAL A 43 -0.91 7.80 1.60
N LEU A 44 -0.08 8.20 0.63
CA LEU A 44 1.36 7.98 0.69
C LEU A 44 1.99 8.68 1.90
N GLN A 45 1.56 9.91 2.19
CA GLN A 45 2.01 10.64 3.38
C GLN A 45 1.59 9.95 4.67
N LEU A 46 0.36 9.42 4.73
CA LEU A 46 -0.10 8.66 5.89
C LEU A 46 0.80 7.43 6.13
N ILE A 47 1.05 6.63 5.08
CA ILE A 47 1.89 5.43 5.16
C ILE A 47 3.30 5.81 5.62
N ASN A 48 3.91 6.85 5.05
CA ASN A 48 5.24 7.30 5.45
C ASN A 48 5.32 7.77 6.92
N ASN A 49 4.21 8.25 7.48
CA ASN A 49 4.17 8.72 8.87
C ASN A 49 3.82 7.61 9.88
N SER A 50 3.10 6.57 9.47
CA SER A 50 2.54 5.57 10.39
C SER A 50 3.08 4.16 10.21
N ALA A 51 3.51 3.78 9.01
CA ALA A 51 3.97 2.43 8.72
C ALA A 51 5.48 2.28 9.00
N ASP A 52 5.88 1.07 9.38
CA ASP A 52 7.29 0.74 9.44
C ASP A 52 7.88 0.73 8.01
N PRO A 53 8.94 1.49 7.71
CA PRO A 53 9.51 1.52 6.37
C PRO A 53 10.00 0.14 5.89
N ARG A 54 10.24 -0.81 6.79
CA ARG A 54 10.67 -2.18 6.45
C ARG A 54 9.58 -3.02 5.78
N ILE A 55 8.30 -2.65 5.96
CA ILE A 55 7.17 -3.36 5.36
C ILE A 55 6.63 -2.68 4.11
N VAL A 56 7.26 -1.58 3.67
CA VAL A 56 6.83 -0.80 2.50
C VAL A 56 7.70 -1.13 1.29
N GLU A 57 7.07 -1.61 0.23
CA GLU A 57 7.71 -1.99 -1.02
C GLU A 57 7.08 -1.21 -2.19
N TYR A 58 7.89 -0.84 -3.17
CA TYR A 58 7.43 -0.20 -4.39
C TYR A 58 7.47 -1.23 -5.52
N THR A 59 6.43 -1.26 -6.35
CA THR A 59 6.45 -2.11 -7.55
C THR A 59 7.53 -1.65 -8.50
N ASP A 60 8.19 -2.58 -9.18
CA ASP A 60 9.11 -2.26 -10.25
C ASP A 60 8.44 -1.38 -11.31
N ILE A 61 9.14 -0.32 -11.71
CA ILE A 61 8.68 0.55 -12.78
C ILE A 61 8.80 -0.25 -14.08
N THR A 62 7.66 -0.68 -14.60
CA THR A 62 7.62 -1.35 -15.90
C THR A 62 7.39 -0.29 -16.97
N THR A 63 8.44 0.05 -17.74
CA THR A 63 8.28 0.75 -19.00
C THR A 63 7.90 -0.27 -20.06
N THR A 64 6.66 -0.19 -20.57
CA THR A 64 6.32 -0.87 -21.82
C THR A 64 6.98 -0.07 -22.94
N GLU A 65 8.05 -0.61 -23.53
CA GLU A 65 8.53 -0.16 -24.83
C GLU A 65 7.46 -0.58 -25.87
N ASP A 66 6.94 0.41 -26.61
CA ASP A 66 5.98 0.21 -27.72
C ASP A 66 6.58 -0.62 -28.87
#